data_AF-A0A4Y2UEU7-F1
#
_entry.id   AF-A0A4Y2UEU7-F1
#
_cell.length_a   1.000
_cell.length_b   1.000
_cell.length_c   1.000
_cell.angle_alpha   90.00
_cell.angle_beta   90.00
_cell.angle_gamma   90.00
#
_symmetry.space_group_name_H-M   'P 1'
#
loop_
_entity.id
_entity.type
_entity.pdbx_description
1 polymer ?
#
loop_
_entity_poly.entity_id
_entity_poly.type
_entity_poly.pdbx_seq_one_letter_code
_entity_poly.pdbx_strand_id
1 'polypeptide(L)'
;MAPSAHRPPNNVNNPPAASASTCTQSNVNNPPTPAISDIIDLSVLMTALKEIRKLMKESIHIIAALQAMKYANNTADKLNFLMNACASSDSLDDP
;
A
#
# COMPACT_ATOMS: atom_id res chain seq x y z
N MET A 1 -50.09 -55.65 19.60
CA MET A 1 -48.94 -55.51 18.66
C MET A 1 -47.88 -54.66 19.33
N ALA A 2 -46.62 -55.08 19.26
CA ALA A 2 -45.44 -54.38 19.80
C ALA A 2 -44.76 -53.50 18.71
N PRO A 3 -43.60 -52.87 19.00
CA PRO A 3 -43.43 -51.45 19.29
C PRO A 3 -43.00 -50.64 18.05
N SER A 4 -43.28 -49.33 18.04
CA SER A 4 -42.80 -48.46 16.96
C SER A 4 -41.33 -48.10 17.18
N ALA A 5 -40.50 -48.59 16.25
CA ALA A 5 -39.06 -48.38 16.20
C ALA A 5 -38.71 -46.99 15.65
N HIS A 6 -37.71 -46.38 16.28
CA HIS A 6 -37.04 -45.14 15.86
C HIS A 6 -36.53 -45.18 14.40
N ARG A 7 -36.78 -44.10 13.64
CA ARG A 7 -35.85 -43.55 12.63
C ARG A 7 -36.12 -42.05 12.39
N PRO A 8 -35.10 -41.23 12.04
CA PRO A 8 -35.09 -39.77 12.19
C PRO A 8 -35.46 -39.01 10.90
N PRO A 9 -35.60 -37.67 10.99
CA PRO A 9 -34.85 -36.86 10.04
C PRO A 9 -34.17 -35.62 10.66
N ASN A 10 -33.08 -35.29 10.01
CA ASN A 10 -32.14 -34.19 10.20
C ASN A 10 -32.80 -32.83 9.84
N ASN A 11 -32.77 -31.80 10.70
CA ASN A 11 -32.70 -30.39 10.29
C ASN A 11 -32.42 -29.40 11.47
N VAL A 12 -31.20 -28.86 11.51
CA VAL A 12 -30.79 -27.44 11.63
C VAL A 12 -31.39 -26.53 12.74
N ASN A 13 -30.47 -25.91 13.52
CA ASN A 13 -30.49 -24.62 14.26
C ASN A 13 -30.40 -24.64 15.80
N ASN A 14 -29.16 -24.50 16.31
CA ASN A 14 -28.68 -23.37 17.14
C ASN A 14 -27.48 -23.80 18.02
N PRO A 15 -26.35 -23.06 18.02
CA PRO A 15 -25.29 -23.28 19.01
C PRO A 15 -25.75 -22.81 20.41
N PRO A 16 -25.29 -23.47 21.50
CA PRO A 16 -25.69 -23.15 22.86
C PRO A 16 -25.19 -21.77 23.30
N ALA A 17 -26.04 -21.07 24.06
CA ALA A 17 -25.87 -19.70 24.50
C ALA A 17 -24.50 -19.43 25.16
N ALA A 18 -23.87 -18.33 24.73
CA ALA A 18 -22.60 -17.84 25.25
C ALA A 18 -22.71 -17.46 26.74
N SER A 19 -21.68 -17.86 27.49
CA SER A 19 -21.49 -17.62 28.91
C SER A 19 -21.60 -16.14 29.27
N ALA A 20 -22.34 -15.82 30.33
CA ALA A 20 -22.41 -14.48 30.91
C ALA A 20 -21.01 -14.04 31.38
N SER A 21 -20.40 -13.10 30.66
CA SER A 21 -19.12 -12.49 31.06
C SER A 21 -19.35 -11.48 32.16
N THR A 22 -18.88 -11.83 33.36
CA THR A 22 -18.70 -10.98 34.52
C THR A 22 -17.90 -9.73 34.14
N CYS A 23 -18.44 -8.53 34.39
CA CYS A 23 -17.71 -7.27 34.21
C CYS A 23 -16.62 -7.15 35.29
N THR A 24 -15.36 -7.27 34.90
CA THR A 24 -14.22 -6.98 35.78
C THR A 24 -13.94 -5.48 35.77
N GLN A 25 -13.98 -4.87 36.95
CA GLN A 25 -13.56 -3.48 37.14
C GLN A 25 -12.04 -3.39 36.96
N SER A 26 -11.62 -2.85 35.82
CA SER A 26 -10.21 -2.67 35.49
C SER A 26 -9.59 -1.55 36.35
N ASN A 27 -8.51 -1.89 37.04
CA ASN A 27 -7.70 -1.02 37.89
C ASN A 27 -7.03 0.11 37.08
N VAL A 28 -7.16 1.37 37.53
CA VAL A 28 -6.78 2.61 36.80
C VAL A 28 -5.29 2.99 36.96
N ASN A 29 -4.39 2.03 37.18
CA ASN A 29 -2.98 2.31 37.53
C ASN A 29 -1.95 1.74 36.55
N ASN A 30 -2.29 1.58 35.26
CA ASN A 30 -1.24 1.40 34.26
C ASN A 30 -0.70 2.79 33.87
N PRO A 31 0.62 3.02 33.89
CA PRO A 31 1.19 4.19 33.23
C PRO A 31 0.76 4.14 31.75
N PRO A 32 0.52 5.30 31.09
CA PRO A 32 0.23 5.29 29.66
C PRO A 32 1.39 4.56 28.99
N THR A 33 1.12 3.40 28.42
CA THR A 33 1.97 2.84 27.38
C THR A 33 2.21 3.99 26.40
N PRO A 34 3.46 4.34 26.04
CA PRO A 34 3.67 5.36 25.03
C PRO A 34 2.85 4.93 23.82
N ALA A 35 1.77 5.67 23.54
CA ALA A 35 1.06 5.48 22.29
C ALA A 35 2.13 5.69 21.24
N ILE A 36 2.41 4.65 20.46
CA ILE A 36 3.41 4.68 19.41
C ILE A 36 3.02 5.88 18.54
N SER A 37 3.73 6.98 18.71
CA SER A 37 3.51 8.22 17.97
C SER A 37 4.22 8.10 16.61
N ASP A 38 4.05 6.95 15.96
CA ASP A 38 4.42 6.75 14.57
C ASP A 38 3.22 7.07 13.68
N ILE A 39 2.52 8.16 14.00
CA ILE A 39 1.66 8.81 13.03
C ILE A 39 2.64 9.46 12.06
N ILE A 40 3.03 8.71 11.02
CA ILE A 40 3.65 9.31 9.85
C ILE A 40 2.74 10.47 9.45
N ASP A 41 3.25 11.69 9.57
CA ASP A 41 2.53 12.88 9.18
C ASP A 41 2.09 12.68 7.73
N LEU A 42 0.78 12.63 7.51
CA LEU A 42 0.19 12.38 6.20
C LEU A 42 0.69 13.41 5.18
N SER A 43 1.05 14.62 5.63
CA SER A 43 1.68 15.65 4.82
C SER A 43 3.07 15.24 4.31
N VAL A 44 3.90 14.65 5.19
CA VAL A 44 5.23 14.15 4.84
C VAL A 44 5.11 12.99 3.85
N LEU A 45 4.16 12.07 4.07
CA LEU A 45 3.89 10.98 3.14
C LEU A 45 3.46 11.49 1.75
N MET A 46 2.52 12.45 1.71
CA MET A 46 2.05 13.04 0.45
C MET A 46 3.16 13.78 -0.30
N THR A 47 4.05 14.45 0.42
CA THR A 47 5.21 15.14 -0.15
C THR A 47 6.19 14.13 -0.76
N ALA A 48 6.55 13.09 -0.02
CA ALA A 48 7.42 12.01 -0.52
C ALA A 48 6.83 11.33 -1.77
N LEU A 49 5.52 11.07 -1.80
CA LEU A 49 4.86 10.49 -2.97
C LEU A 49 4.89 11.40 -4.20
N LYS A 50 4.80 12.73 -4.02
CA LYS A 50 4.94 13.69 -5.13
C LYS A 50 6.37 13.69 -5.68
N GLU A 51 7.38 13.67 -4.82
CA GLU A 51 8.78 13.59 -5.21
C GLU A 51 9.09 12.28 -5.95
N ILE A 52 8.59 11.15 -5.45
CA ILE A 52 8.72 9.84 -6.12
C ILE A 52 8.07 9.90 -7.51
N ARG A 53 6.87 10.47 -7.64
CA ARG A 53 6.21 10.63 -8.95
C ARG A 53 7.03 11.49 -9.90
N LYS A 54 7.59 12.60 -9.41
CA LYS A 54 8.49 13.48 -10.18
C LYS A 54 9.71 12.68 -10.68
N LEU A 55 10.37 11.95 -9.78
CA LEU A 55 11.53 11.13 -10.11
C LEU A 55 11.19 10.04 -11.14
N MET A 56 10.04 9.39 -11.00
CA MET A 56 9.57 8.40 -11.98
C MET A 56 9.37 9.04 -13.36
N LYS A 57 8.76 10.22 -13.44
CA LYS A 57 8.55 10.95 -14.71
C LYS A 57 9.88 11.29 -15.39
N GLU A 58 10.86 11.76 -14.62
CA GLU A 58 12.22 12.06 -15.11
C GLU A 58 12.94 10.79 -15.58
N SER A 59 12.80 9.68 -14.84
CA SER A 59 13.46 8.41 -15.17
C SER A 59 13.01 7.83 -16.51
N ILE A 60 11.77 8.08 -16.94
CA ILE A 60 11.23 7.61 -18.22
C ILE A 60 12.01 8.21 -19.39
N HIS A 61 12.33 9.51 -19.32
CA HIS A 61 13.10 10.18 -20.37
C HIS A 61 14.53 9.63 -20.47
N ILE A 62 15.16 9.32 -19.33
CA ILE A 62 16.49 8.69 -19.29
C ILE A 62 16.44 7.29 -19.91
N ILE A 63 15.44 6.47 -19.57
CA ILE A 63 15.25 5.14 -20.14
C ILE A 63 15.06 5.22 -21.66
N ALA A 64 14.24 6.16 -22.14
CA ALA A 64 14.03 6.36 -23.58
C ALA A 64 15.31 6.77 -24.31
N ALA A 65 16.11 7.67 -23.73
CA ALA A 65 17.42 8.06 -24.29
C ALA A 65 18.39 6.87 -24.35
N LEU A 66 18.46 6.05 -23.30
CA LEU A 66 19.30 4.84 -23.28
C LEU A 66 18.87 3.84 -24.37
N GLN A 67 17.56 3.67 -24.60
CA GLN A 67 17.04 2.84 -25.69
C GLN A 67 17.41 3.40 -27.06
N ALA A 68 17.29 4.71 -27.27
CA ALA A 68 17.68 5.37 -28.53
C ALA A 68 19.19 5.26 -28.78
N MET A 69 20.02 5.38 -27.74
CA MET A 69 21.47 5.25 -27.81
C MET A 69 21.95 3.87 -28.28
N LYS A 70 21.14 2.82 -28.10
CA LYS A 70 21.43 1.47 -28.62
C LYS A 70 21.58 1.45 -30.14
N TYR A 71 20.83 2.32 -30.83
CA TYR A 71 20.79 2.38 -32.29
C TYR A 71 21.57 3.58 -32.87
N ALA A 72 22.11 4.44 -32.01
CA ALA A 72 22.94 5.56 -32.43
C ALA A 72 24.38 5.09 -32.73
N ASN A 73 24.89 5.43 -33.90
CA ASN A 73 26.21 4.98 -34.36
C ASN A 73 27.36 5.92 -33.97
N ASN A 74 27.08 7.21 -33.73
CA ASN A 74 28.10 8.19 -33.37
C ASN A 74 27.90 8.71 -31.94
N THR A 75 29.00 9.20 -31.35
CA THR A 75 29.03 9.68 -29.97
C THR A 75 28.24 10.99 -29.79
N ALA A 76 28.18 11.84 -30.81
CA ALA A 76 27.48 13.12 -30.74
C ALA A 76 25.97 12.94 -30.54
N ASP A 77 25.35 12.02 -31.28
CA ASP A 77 23.93 11.70 -31.16
C ASP A 77 23.62 11.08 -29.79
N LYS A 78 24.51 10.22 -29.28
CA LYS A 78 24.38 9.64 -27.94
C LYS A 78 24.41 10.71 -26.85
N LEU A 79 25.34 11.66 -26.95
CA LEU A 79 25.42 12.80 -26.02
C LEU A 79 24.18 13.70 -26.13
N ASN A 80 23.67 13.93 -27.33
CA ASN A 80 22.47 14.73 -27.55
C ASN A 80 21.23 14.08 -26.92
N PHE A 81 21.05 12.75 -27.07
CA PHE A 81 19.95 12.03 -26.42
C PHE A 81 20.00 12.16 -24.89
N LEU A 82 21.18 12.03 -24.28
CA LEU A 82 21.36 12.18 -22.84
C LEU A 82 21.06 13.62 -22.37
N MET A 83 21.59 14.60 -23.09
CA MET A 83 21.41 16.01 -22.73
C MET A 83 19.93 16.41 -22.77
N ASN A 84 19.21 15.98 -23.80
CA ASN A 84 17.78 16.24 -23.93
C ASN A 84 16.95 15.52 -22.85
N ALA A 85 17.30 14.30 -22.48
CA ALA A 85 16.62 13.58 -21.40
C ALA A 85 16.80 14.28 -20.04
N CYS A 86 18.00 14.81 -19.76
CA CYS A 86 18.28 15.53 -18.51
C CYS A 86 17.66 16.94 -18.47
N ALA A 87 17.52 17.61 -19.62
CA ALA A 87 16.93 18.94 -19.73
C ALA A 87 15.38 18.94 -19.68
N SER A 88 14.74 17.81 -19.96
CA SER A 88 13.27 17.70 -19.99
C SER A 88 12.60 17.74 -18.60
N SER A 89 13.39 17.94 -17.54
CA SER A 89 12.97 17.95 -16.12
C SER A 89 12.20 19.21 -15.70
N ASP A 90 12.25 20.29 -16.50
CA ASP A 90 11.63 21.60 -16.17
C ASP A 90 10.13 21.71 -16.50
N SER A 91 9.48 20.66 -17.02
CA SER A 91 8.03 20.66 -17.30
C SER A 91 7.22 20.03 -16.15
N LEU A 92 7.23 20.68 -14.99
CA LEU A 92 6.42 20.29 -13.83
C LEU A 92 5.66 21.46 -13.18
N ASP A 93 5.15 22.36 -14.03
CA ASP A 93 3.98 23.20 -13.71
C ASP A 93 2.89 22.89 -14.75
N ASP A 94 2.12 21.82 -14.53
CA ASP A 94 0.79 21.66 -15.14
C ASP A 94 -0.18 21.32 -13.98
N PRO A 95 -1.23 22.14 -13.77
CA PRO A 95 -2.05 22.16 -12.55
C PRO A 95 -2.84 20.88 -12.25
#